data_AF-A0A382HRN6-F1
#
_entry.id   AF-A0A382HRN6-F1
#
_cell.length_a   1.000
_cell.length_b   1.000
_cell.length_c   1.000
_cell.angle_alpha   90.00
_cell.angle_beta   90.00
_cell.angle_gamma   90.00
#
_symmetry.space_group_name_H-M   'P 1'
#
loop_
_entity.id
_entity.type
_entity.pdbx_description
1 polymer ?
#
loop_
_entity_poly.entity_id
_entity_poly.type
_entity_poly.pdbx_seq_one_letter_code
_entity_poly.pdbx_strand_id
1 'polypeptide(L)'
;MQTVHPSAAHHLRHHPTAPARPCLEDWVGAGAIVHQLMGPRSSDTRASEAAFVALRDDLEAALLDCPSGRELMARGYVADVYLAAQLDVPDAVAVLS
;
A
#
# COMPACT_ATOMS: atom_id res chain seq x y z
N MET A 1 -9.73 -2.75 43.94
CA MET A 1 -8.65 -3.29 43.08
C MET A 1 -9.01 -2.94 41.65
N GLN A 2 -8.45 -1.84 41.14
CA GLN A 2 -8.88 -1.23 39.87
C GLN A 2 -8.49 -2.13 38.70
N THR A 3 -9.49 -2.49 37.90
CA THR A 3 -9.34 -3.19 36.63
C THR A 3 -8.81 -2.23 35.58
N VAL A 4 -7.80 -2.70 34.86
CA VAL A 4 -6.96 -1.93 33.93
C VAL A 4 -7.69 -1.71 32.60
N HIS A 5 -7.73 -0.47 32.13
CA HIS A 5 -7.86 -0.05 30.73
C HIS A 5 -7.15 1.33 30.61
N PRO A 6 -6.53 1.73 29.48
CA PRO A 6 -6.91 1.36 28.12
C PRO A 6 -5.77 0.98 27.16
N SER A 7 -6.19 0.36 26.06
CA SER A 7 -5.60 0.48 24.72
C SER A 7 -4.09 0.23 24.62
N ALA A 8 -3.73 -1.04 24.42
CA ALA A 8 -2.47 -1.37 23.77
C ALA A 8 -2.53 -0.82 22.34
N ALA A 9 -2.18 0.45 22.19
CA ALA A 9 -1.84 1.03 20.92
C ALA A 9 -0.81 0.11 20.27
N HIS A 10 -1.23 -0.60 19.23
CA HIS A 10 -0.38 -1.44 18.40
C HIS A 10 0.49 -0.50 17.56
N HIS A 11 1.43 0.16 18.23
CA HIS A 11 2.55 0.84 17.61
C HIS A 11 3.36 -0.25 16.91
N LEU A 12 3.14 -0.45 15.62
CA LEU A 12 4.17 -0.99 14.74
C LEU A 12 5.28 0.07 14.71
N ARG A 13 6.09 0.08 15.77
CA ARG A 13 7.45 0.59 15.65
C ARG A 13 8.11 -0.35 14.65
N HIS A 14 8.54 0.19 13.52
CA HIS A 14 9.49 -0.48 12.65
C HIS A 14 10.68 -0.86 13.56
N HIS A 15 10.77 -2.14 13.94
CA HIS A 15 11.97 -2.61 14.59
C HIS A 15 12.98 -2.80 13.46
N PRO A 16 14.17 -2.19 13.51
CA PRO A 16 15.13 -2.23 12.40
C PRO A 16 15.59 -3.66 12.03
N THR A 17 15.27 -4.65 12.87
CA THR A 17 15.58 -6.07 12.65
C THR A 17 14.35 -6.95 12.45
N ALA A 18 13.13 -6.40 12.49
CA ALA A 18 11.95 -7.21 12.19
C ALA A 18 11.91 -7.54 10.68
N PRO A 19 11.51 -8.76 10.29
CA PRO A 19 11.39 -9.11 8.89
C PRO A 19 10.37 -8.20 8.21
N ALA A 20 10.70 -7.74 6.99
CA ALA A 20 9.75 -7.04 6.15
C ALA A 20 8.59 -7.97 5.79
N ARG A 21 7.37 -7.43 5.84
CA ARG A 21 6.19 -8.13 5.33
C ARG A 21 6.04 -7.86 3.83
N PRO A 22 5.49 -8.79 3.04
CA PRO A 22 5.00 -8.46 1.71
C PRO A 22 3.94 -7.35 1.80
N CYS A 23 4.10 -6.32 0.99
CA CYS A 23 3.19 -5.18 0.90
C CYS A 23 2.41 -5.26 -0.42
N LEU A 24 1.10 -5.46 -0.34
CA LEU A 24 0.23 -5.52 -1.52
C LEU A 24 0.26 -4.17 -2.25
N GLU A 25 0.20 -3.08 -1.50
CA GLU A 25 0.22 -1.70 -1.97
C GLU A 25 1.45 -1.38 -2.80
N ASP A 26 2.64 -1.81 -2.35
CA ASP A 26 3.90 -1.59 -3.08
C ASP A 26 3.92 -2.40 -4.38
N TRP A 27 3.43 -3.64 -4.32
CA TRP A 27 3.39 -4.54 -5.47
C TRP A 27 2.42 -4.05 -6.56
N VAL A 28 1.23 -3.61 -6.15
CA VAL A 28 0.21 -3.05 -7.04
C VAL A 28 0.65 -1.70 -7.58
N GLY A 29 1.25 -0.83 -6.76
CA GLY A 29 1.81 0.45 -7.19
C GLY A 29 2.90 0.29 -8.25
N ALA A 30 3.81 -0.68 -8.08
CA ALA A 30 4.77 -1.03 -9.12
C ALA A 30 4.08 -1.55 -10.39
N GLY A 31 3.03 -2.36 -10.24
CA GLY A 31 2.20 -2.85 -11.35
C GLY A 31 1.53 -1.75 -12.16
N ALA A 32 1.03 -0.69 -11.50
CA ALA A 32 0.43 0.46 -12.15
C ALA A 32 1.43 1.20 -13.05
N ILE A 33 2.66 1.41 -12.57
CA ILE A 33 3.74 2.03 -13.36
C ILE A 33 4.09 1.13 -14.55
N VAL A 34 4.32 -0.16 -14.31
CA VAL A 34 4.66 -1.14 -15.36
C VAL A 34 3.60 -1.20 -16.45
N HIS A 35 2.33 -1.08 -16.08
CA HIS A 35 1.21 -1.12 -17.02
C HIS A 35 1.31 -0.04 -18.11
N GLN A 36 1.89 1.12 -17.76
CA GLN A 36 2.07 2.25 -18.68
C GLN A 36 3.37 2.17 -19.48
N LEU A 37 4.28 1.25 -19.15
CA LEU A 37 5.59 1.14 -19.79
C LEU A 37 5.60 0.12 -20.93
N MET A 38 6.38 0.46 -21.97
CA MET A 38 6.68 -0.44 -23.07
C MET A 38 8.03 -1.15 -22.85
N GLY A 39 8.17 -2.35 -23.41
CA GLY A 39 9.43 -3.09 -23.43
C GLY A 39 9.35 -4.49 -22.82
N PRO A 40 10.49 -5.21 -22.80
CA PRO A 40 10.59 -6.54 -22.19
C PRO A 40 10.25 -6.51 -20.70
N ARG A 41 9.55 -7.55 -20.22
CA ARG A 41 9.12 -7.68 -18.83
C ARG A 41 9.75 -8.94 -18.22
N SER A 42 10.29 -8.82 -17.00
CA SER A 42 10.68 -9.99 -16.20
C SER A 42 9.42 -10.70 -15.64
N SER A 43 9.59 -11.84 -14.99
CA SER A 43 8.48 -12.54 -14.31
C SER A 43 7.79 -11.67 -13.28
N ASP A 44 8.57 -10.95 -12.48
CA ASP A 44 8.09 -10.12 -11.37
C ASP A 44 7.32 -8.91 -11.89
N THR A 45 7.83 -8.27 -12.94
CA THR A 45 7.14 -7.19 -13.67
C THR A 45 5.79 -7.63 -14.21
N ARG A 46 5.69 -8.83 -14.79
CA ARG A 46 4.41 -9.37 -15.28
C ARG A 46 3.44 -9.68 -14.13
N ALA A 47 3.96 -10.20 -13.02
CA ALA A 47 3.14 -10.54 -11.86
C ALA A 47 2.63 -9.29 -11.12
N SER A 48 3.41 -8.21 -11.03
CA SER A 48 2.95 -6.92 -10.48
C SER A 48 1.91 -6.26 -11.37
N GLU A 49 2.13 -6.21 -12.68
CA GLU A 49 1.15 -5.69 -13.63
C GLU A 49 -0.17 -6.48 -13.58
N ALA A 50 -0.11 -7.81 -13.51
CA ALA A 50 -1.30 -8.65 -13.38
C ALA A 50 -2.08 -8.36 -12.08
N ALA A 51 -1.38 -8.15 -10.96
CA ALA A 51 -2.00 -7.77 -9.70
C ALA A 51 -2.71 -6.41 -9.81
N PHE A 52 -2.06 -5.42 -10.43
CA PHE A 52 -2.69 -4.12 -10.69
C PHE A 52 -3.91 -4.25 -11.58
N VAL A 53 -3.80 -4.92 -12.74
CA VAL A 53 -4.92 -5.10 -13.68
C VAL A 53 -6.11 -5.80 -13.02
N ALA A 54 -5.88 -6.76 -12.14
CA ALA A 54 -6.94 -7.47 -11.42
C ALA A 54 -7.65 -6.61 -10.36
N LEU A 55 -6.97 -5.61 -9.80
CA LEU A 55 -7.47 -4.81 -8.68
C LEU A 55 -7.87 -3.38 -9.06
N ARG A 56 -7.48 -2.89 -10.25
CA ARG A 56 -7.60 -1.47 -10.63
C ARG A 56 -9.01 -0.91 -10.52
N ASP A 57 -10.04 -1.72 -10.79
CA ASP A 57 -11.44 -1.27 -10.79
C ASP A 57 -11.99 -1.15 -9.35
N ASP A 58 -11.37 -1.82 -8.38
CA ASP A 58 -11.71 -1.82 -6.95
C ASP A 58 -10.49 -1.43 -6.09
N LEU A 59 -9.57 -0.61 -6.62
CA LEU A 59 -8.25 -0.38 -6.03
C LEU A 59 -8.34 0.17 -4.60
N GLU A 60 -9.25 1.11 -4.38
CA GLU A 60 -9.52 1.67 -3.05
C GLU A 60 -9.92 0.58 -2.06
N ALA A 61 -10.88 -0.28 -2.43
CA ALA A 61 -11.34 -1.37 -1.56
C ALA A 61 -10.22 -2.38 -1.27
N ALA A 62 -9.41 -2.70 -2.27
CA ALA A 62 -8.26 -3.59 -2.11
C ALA A 62 -7.20 -3.00 -1.16
N LEU A 63 -6.94 -1.69 -1.23
CA LEU A 63 -6.02 -1.01 -0.33
C LEU A 63 -6.60 -0.87 1.09
N LEU A 64 -7.91 -0.66 1.24
CA LEU A 64 -8.56 -0.64 2.56
C LEU A 64 -8.48 -1.99 3.27
N ASP A 65 -8.58 -3.10 2.52
CA ASP A 65 -8.48 -4.44 3.08
C ASP A 65 -7.03 -4.95 3.22
N CYS A 66 -6.02 -4.26 2.68
CA CYS A 66 -4.65 -4.69 2.89
C CYS A 66 -4.19 -4.43 4.35
N PRO A 67 -3.18 -5.16 4.86
CA PRO A 67 -2.72 -4.98 6.25
C PRO A 67 -2.37 -3.55 6.63
N SER A 68 -1.65 -2.81 5.77
CA SER A 68 -1.29 -1.41 6.04
C SER A 68 -2.50 -0.47 5.96
N GLY A 69 -3.44 -0.69 5.04
CA GLY A 69 -4.69 0.06 4.97
C GLY A 69 -5.53 -0.09 6.22
N ARG A 70 -5.75 -1.33 6.69
CA ARG A 70 -6.45 -1.59 7.95
C ARG A 70 -5.76 -0.96 9.16
N GLU A 71 -4.42 -0.93 9.17
CA GLU A 71 -3.66 -0.24 10.22
C GLU A 71 -3.83 1.28 10.19
N LEU A 72 -3.83 1.90 9.01
CA LEU A 72 -4.10 3.33 8.85
C LEU A 72 -5.54 3.66 9.27
N MET A 73 -6.52 2.85 8.86
CA MET A 73 -7.92 2.98 9.28
C MET A 73 -8.07 2.91 10.80
N ALA A 74 -7.46 1.90 11.44
CA ALA A 74 -7.50 1.75 12.89
C ALA A 74 -6.87 2.93 13.65
N ARG A 75 -6.00 3.70 12.97
CA ARG A 75 -5.35 4.91 13.50
C ARG A 75 -6.06 6.21 13.13
N GLY A 76 -7.16 6.16 12.37
CA GLY A 76 -7.91 7.33 11.94
C GLY A 76 -7.40 8.01 10.65
N TYR A 77 -6.48 7.36 9.92
CA TYR A 77 -5.88 7.87 8.68
C TYR A 77 -6.50 7.24 7.42
N VAL A 78 -7.81 6.99 7.42
CA VAL A 78 -8.49 6.41 6.24
C VAL A 78 -8.37 7.29 4.99
N ALA A 79 -8.32 8.61 5.18
CA ALA A 79 -8.12 9.57 4.10
C ALA A 79 -6.79 9.37 3.34
N ASP A 80 -5.75 8.88 4.03
CA ASP A 80 -4.46 8.60 3.40
C ASP A 80 -4.55 7.39 2.46
N VAL A 81 -5.40 6.41 2.79
CA VAL A 81 -5.67 5.25 1.92
C VAL A 81 -6.45 5.69 0.68
N TYR A 82 -7.46 6.55 0.85
CA TYR A 82 -8.20 7.13 -0.27
C TYR A 82 -7.31 7.94 -1.20
N LEU A 83 -6.40 8.74 -0.64
CA LEU A 83 -5.43 9.50 -1.41
C LEU A 83 -4.46 8.58 -2.17
N ALA A 84 -3.96 7.53 -1.52
CA ALA A 84 -3.04 6.56 -2.13
C ALA A 84 -3.68 5.72 -3.24
N ALA A 85 -5.01 5.54 -3.21
CA ALA A 85 -5.76 4.81 -4.24
C ALA A 85 -5.99 5.61 -5.54
N GLN A 86 -5.69 6.91 -5.53
CA GLN A 86 -5.87 7.76 -6.71
C GLN A 86 -4.80 7.47 -7.77
N LEU A 87 -5.24 7.29 -9.02
CA LEU A 87 -4.37 7.07 -10.17
C LEU A 87 -4.26 8.34 -11.01
N ASP A 88 -3.04 8.66 -11.45
CA ASP A 88 -2.75 9.74 -12.42
C ASP A 88 -3.28 11.13 -12.01
N VAL A 89 -3.24 11.47 -10.71
CA VAL A 89 -3.73 12.78 -10.20
C VAL A 89 -2.62 13.86 -10.14
N PRO A 90 -1.46 13.64 -9.50
CA PRO A 90 -0.42 14.66 -9.45
C PRO A 90 0.41 14.68 -10.75
N ASP A 91 0.62 15.88 -11.31
CA ASP A 91 1.55 16.10 -12.44
C ASP A 91 2.97 16.45 -11.94
N ALA A 92 3.46 15.70 -10.94
CA ALA A 92 4.73 15.95 -10.28
C ALA A 92 5.45 14.64 -9.92
N VAL A 93 6.78 14.62 -10.07
CA VAL A 93 7.64 13.49 -9.72
C VAL A 93 8.73 13.94 -8.75
N ALA A 94 8.88 13.23 -7.63
CA ALA A 94 9.94 13.48 -6.68
C ALA A 94 11.29 12.94 -7.19
N VAL A 95 12.36 13.73 -7.08
CA VAL A 95 13.73 13.34 -7.45
C VAL A 95 14.63 13.45 -6.22
N LEU A 96 15.37 12.38 -5.93
CA LEU A 96 16.41 12.38 -4.90
C LEU A 96 17.74 12.76 -5.55
N SER A 97 18.37 13.83 -5.06
CA SER A 97 19.67 14.35 -5.52
C SER A 97 20.77 14.12 -4.49
#